data_AF-A0A0H4BCJ7-F1
#
_entry.id   AF-A0A0H4BCJ7-F1
#
_cell.length_a   1.000
_cell.length_b   1.000
_cell.length_c   1.000
_cell.angle_alpha   90.00
_cell.angle_beta   90.00
_cell.angle_gamma   90.00
#
_symmetry.space_group_name_H-M   'P 1'
#
loop_
_entity.id
_entity.type
_entity.pdbx_description
1 polymer ?
#
loop_
_entity_poly.entity_id
_entity_poly.type
_entity_poly.pdbx_seq_one_letter_code
_entity_poly.pdbx_strand_id
1 'polypeptide(L)' 'MNPSSQQAVETRELIAQLETDRAWLLEQIDRGRWPALRLDLAALERELGQLLLRASEQLSDKNQ' A
#
# COMPACT_ATOMS: atom_id res chain seq x y z
N MET A 1 5.37 2.60 27.71
CA MET A 1 5.01 2.57 26.28
C MET A 1 3.52 2.29 26.20
N ASN A 2 2.75 3.15 25.53
CA ASN A 2 1.31 2.95 25.39
C ASN A 2 1.05 1.98 24.22
N PRO A 3 0.17 0.97 24.38
CA PRO A 3 -0.12 0.01 23.31
C PRO A 3 -0.66 0.69 22.04
N SER A 4 -1.41 1.79 22.19
CA SER A 4 -1.94 2.57 21.06
C SER A 4 -0.86 3.23 20.20
N SER A 5 0.27 3.63 20.80
CA SER A 5 1.41 4.19 20.05
C SER A 5 2.22 3.13 19.31
N GLN A 6 2.29 1.90 19.83
CA GLN A 6 2.96 0.78 19.14
C GLN A 6 2.15 0.32 17.93
N GLN A 7 0.83 0.21 18.07
CA GLN A 7 -0.06 -0.11 16.96
C GLN A 7 0.01 0.93 15.82
N ALA A 8 0.16 2.22 16.14
CA ALA A 8 0.33 3.26 15.14
C ALA A 8 1.67 3.14 14.37
N VAL A 9 2.74 2.73 15.06
CA VAL A 9 4.06 2.49 14.44
C VAL A 9 4.00 1.25 13.52
N GLU A 10 3.45 0.14 14.00
CA GLU A 10 3.28 -1.10 13.22
C GLU A 10 2.42 -0.86 11.97
N THR A 11 1.34 -0.08 12.12
CA THR A 11 0.47 0.27 10.98
C THR A 11 1.20 1.13 9.95
N ARG A 12 2.04 2.08 10.39
CA ARG A 12 2.85 2.91 9.49
C ARG A 12 3.87 2.06 8.72
N GLU A 13 4.54 1.14 9.41
CA GLU A 13 5.50 0.21 8.80
C GLU A 13 4.81 -0.71 7.78
N LEU A 14 3.63 -1.23 8.11
CA LEU A 14 2.83 -2.04 7.19
C LEU A 14 2.43 -1.28 5.93
N ILE A 15 1.99 -0.02 6.07
CA ILE A 15 1.67 0.85 4.93
C ILE A 15 2.90 1.02 4.03
N ALA A 16 4.08 1.30 4.62
CA ALA A 16 5.31 1.47 3.85
C ALA A 16 5.75 0.19 3.12
N GLN A 17 5.55 -0.98 3.72
CA GLN A 17 5.83 -2.25 3.05
C GLN A 17 4.88 -2.47 1.87
N LEU A 18 3.59 -2.21 2.05
CA LEU A 18 2.59 -2.36 0.98
C LEU A 18 2.81 -1.37 -0.18
N GLU A 19 3.27 -0.15 0.11
CA GLU A 19 3.72 0.82 -0.91
C GLU A 19 4.88 0.25 -1.76
N THR A 20 5.85 -0.38 -1.08
CA THR A 20 7.01 -1.00 -1.74
C THR A 20 6.59 -2.17 -2.62
N ASP A 21 5.74 -3.05 -2.11
CA ASP A 21 5.23 -4.21 -2.84
C ASP A 21 4.39 -3.78 -4.05
N ARG A 22 3.59 -2.71 -3.90
CA ARG A 22 2.81 -2.12 -4.99
C ARG A 22 3.71 -1.58 -6.10
N ALA A 23 4.75 -0.83 -5.75
CA ALA A 23 5.71 -0.29 -6.71
C ALA A 23 6.43 -1.43 -7.47
N TRP A 24 6.81 -2.50 -6.76
CA TRP A 24 7.38 -3.69 -7.37
C TRP A 24 6.40 -4.32 -8.35
N LEU A 25 5.13 -4.53 -7.96
CA LEU A 25 4.11 -5.12 -8.81
C LEU A 25 3.94 -4.32 -10.11
N LEU A 26 3.85 -2.99 -10.02
CA LEU A 26 3.73 -2.12 -11.18
C LEU A 26 4.93 -2.26 -12.14
N GLU A 27 6.16 -2.27 -11.60
CA GLU A 27 7.36 -2.46 -12.40
C GLU A 27 7.34 -3.80 -13.16
N GLN A 28 6.85 -4.87 -12.52
CA GLN A 28 6.73 -6.17 -13.18
C GLN A 28 5.69 -6.19 -14.29
N ILE A 29 4.56 -5.51 -14.08
CA ILE A 29 3.54 -5.35 -15.11
C ILE A 29 4.11 -4.57 -16.31
N ASP A 30 4.88 -3.51 -16.06
CA ASP A 30 5.51 -2.69 -17.10
C ASP A 30 6.57 -3.46 -17.88
N ARG A 31 7.32 -4.36 -17.22
CA ARG A 31 8.25 -5.30 -17.87
C ARG A 31 7.53 -6.38 -18.70
N GLY A 32 6.21 -6.40 -18.73
CA GLY A 32 5.41 -7.35 -19.53
C GLY A 32 5.19 -8.70 -18.84
N ARG A 33 5.38 -8.81 -17.52
CA ARG A 33 5.01 -10.03 -16.77
C ARG A 33 3.50 -10.17 -16.74
N TRP A 34 3.04 -11.43 -16.72
CA TRP A 34 1.62 -11.81 -16.66
C TRP A 34 0.73 -11.10 -17.70
N PRO A 35 1.01 -11.22 -19.01
CA PRO A 35 0.28 -10.51 -20.04
C PRO A 35 -1.24 -10.80 -20.02
N ALA A 36 -1.64 -12.02 -19.65
CA ALA A 36 -3.05 -12.40 -19.55
C ALA A 36 -3.81 -11.72 -18.40
N LEU A 37 -3.10 -11.23 -17.37
CA LEU A 37 -3.67 -10.62 -16.16
C LEU A 37 -3.30 -9.14 -16.04
N ARG A 38 -2.65 -8.54 -17.05
CA ARG A 38 -2.09 -7.18 -16.98
C ARG A 38 -3.13 -6.14 -16.56
N LEU A 39 -4.34 -6.22 -17.12
CA LEU A 39 -5.41 -5.25 -16.83
C LEU A 39 -5.95 -5.45 -15.41
N ASP A 40 -6.16 -6.70 -14.99
CA ASP A 40 -6.64 -7.01 -13.65
C ASP A 40 -5.62 -6.62 -12.58
N LEU A 41 -4.33 -6.89 -12.82
CA LEU A 41 -3.24 -6.51 -11.92
C LEU A 41 -3.06 -4.99 -11.85
N ALA A 42 -3.23 -4.27 -12.95
CA ALA A 42 -3.20 -2.81 -12.95
C ALA A 42 -4.41 -2.20 -12.22
N ALA A 43 -5.59 -2.80 -12.33
CA ALA A 43 -6.77 -2.39 -11.57
C ALA A 43 -6.56 -2.63 -10.07
N LEU A 44 -6.05 -3.80 -9.69
CA LEU A 44 -5.73 -4.14 -8.31
C LEU A 44 -4.68 -3.21 -7.71
N GLU A 45 -3.60 -2.92 -8.45
CA GLU A 45 -2.55 -1.96 -8.06
C GLU A 45 -3.17 -0.59 -7.75
N ARG A 46 -4.05 -0.11 -8.63
CA ARG A 46 -4.73 1.18 -8.46
C ARG A 46 -5.65 1.21 -7.26
N GLU A 47 -6.43 0.15 -7.02
CA GLU A 47 -7.28 0.01 -5.85
C GLU A 47 -6.46 0.00 -4.55
N LEU A 48 -5.34 -0.73 -4.56
CA LEU A 48 -4.41 -0.78 -3.44
C LEU A 48 -3.80 0.60 -3.15
N GLY A 49 -3.41 1.35 -4.19
CA GLY A 49 -2.92 2.73 -4.03
C GLY A 49 -3.93 3.66 -3.38
N GLN A 50 -5.21 3.57 -3.74
CA GLN A 50 -6.27 4.37 -3.10
C GLN A 50 -6.50 3.98 -1.64
N LEU A 51 -6.42 2.69 -1.33
CA LEU A 51 -6.58 2.19 0.04
C LEU A 51 -5.44 2.68 0.93
N LEU A 52 -4.19 2.59 0.47
CA LEU A 52 -3.01 3.00 1.22
C LEU A 52 -2.97 4.52 1.45
N LEU A 53 -3.42 5.31 0.47
CA LEU A 53 -3.59 6.75 0.64
C LEU A 53 -4.55 7.06 1.80
N ARG A 54 -5.76 6.47 1.78
CA ARG A 54 -6.76 6.68 2.85
C ARG A 54 -6.27 6.20 4.22
N ALA A 55 -5.58 5.05 4.26
CA ALA A 55 -5.02 4.53 5.49
C ALA A 55 -3.95 5.47 6.07
N SER A 56 -3.12 6.07 5.21
CA SER A 56 -2.10 7.05 5.60
C SER A 56 -2.71 8.35 6.14
N GLU A 57 -3.78 8.83 5.50
CA GLU A 57 -4.56 9.99 5.95
C GLU A 57 -5.15 9.74 7.35
N GLN A 58 -5.85 8.61 7.53
CA GLN A 58 -6.43 8.25 8.83
C GLN A 58 -5.40 8.08 9.95
N LEU A 59 -4.20 7.58 9.61
CA LEU A 59 -3.13 7.44 10.59
C LEU A 59 -2.52 8.79 10.97
N SER A 60 -2.53 9.76 10.06
CA SER A 60 -2.08 11.14 10.33
C SER A 60 -3.08 11.86 11.23
N ASP A 61 -4.38 11.72 10.96
CA ASP A 61 -5.46 12.31 11.77
C ASP A 61 -5.52 11.74 13.19
N LYS A 62 -5.17 10.46 13.39
CA LYS A 62 -5.13 9.83 14.73
C LYS A 62 -3.97 10.27 15.62
N ASN A 63 -2.94 10.90 15.05
CA ASN A 63 -1.76 11.36 15.77
C ASN A 63 -1.77 12.87 16.07
N GLN A 64 -2.88 13.55 15.76
CA GLN A 64 -3.12 14.98 16.03
C GLN A 64 -4.04 15.16 17.24
#